data_AF-A0AA36GTP0-F1
#
_entry.id   AF-A0AA36GTP0-F1
#
_cell.length_a   1.000
_cell.length_b   1.000
_cell.length_c   1.000
_cell.angle_alpha   90.00
_cell.angle_beta   90.00
_cell.angle_gamma   90.00
#
_symmetry.space_group_name_H-M   'P 1'
#
loop_
_entity.id
_entity.type
_entity.pdbx_description
1 polymer ?
#
loop_
_entity_poly.entity_id
_entity_poly.type
_entity_poly.pdbx_seq_one_letter_code
_entity_poly.pdbx_strand_id
1 'polypeptide(L)'
;MFSFVSVVLLVAIIARTQALECYQGTASDHHSVTSRLCPLSAKYCHSITSNWAPSRYGEYGCGFGLCKEKGCRTIAYNTRTICCCASDRCNKG
;
A
#
# COMPACT_ATOMS: atom_id res chain seq x y z
N MET A 1 -2.85 -30.17 -27.92
CA MET A 1 -1.55 -29.47 -28.01
C MET A 1 -1.79 -28.02 -27.67
N PHE A 2 -1.30 -27.54 -26.52
CA PHE A 2 -1.38 -26.11 -26.20
C PHE A 2 -0.40 -25.36 -27.10
N SER A 3 -0.90 -24.36 -27.84
CA SER A 3 -0.05 -23.54 -28.70
C SER A 3 0.93 -22.73 -27.83
N PHE A 4 2.17 -22.57 -28.28
CA PHE A 4 3.19 -21.75 -27.61
C PHE A 4 2.66 -20.35 -27.25
N VAL A 5 1.80 -19.80 -28.10
CA VAL A 5 1.14 -18.50 -27.90
C VAL A 5 0.27 -18.50 -26.63
N SER A 6 -0.45 -19.58 -26.36
CA SER A 6 -1.33 -19.71 -25.19
C SER A 6 -0.52 -19.76 -23.88
N VAL A 7 0.64 -20.41 -23.88
CA VAL A 7 1.52 -20.48 -22.71
C VAL A 7 2.15 -19.13 -22.42
N VAL A 8 2.62 -18.41 -23.44
CA VAL A 8 3.21 -17.07 -23.30
C VAL A 8 2.17 -16.06 -22.79
N LEU A 9 0.92 -16.14 -23.29
CA LEU A 9 -0.15 -15.29 -22.78
C LEU A 9 -0.43 -15.55 -21.30
N LEU A 10 -0.50 -16.83 -20.88
CA LEU A 10 -0.72 -17.21 -19.50
C LEU A 10 0.39 -16.70 -18.57
N VAL A 11 1.66 -16.85 -18.96
CA VAL A 11 2.80 -16.34 -18.19
C VAL A 11 2.78 -14.81 -18.11
N ALA A 12 2.41 -14.11 -19.20
CA ALA A 12 2.27 -12.66 -19.20
C ALA A 12 1.13 -12.17 -18.28
N ILE A 13 0.01 -12.90 -18.21
CA ILE A 13 -1.10 -12.62 -17.30
C ILE A 13 -0.67 -12.86 -15.84
N ILE A 14 -0.02 -13.99 -15.55
CA ILE A 14 0.47 -14.32 -14.20
C ILE A 14 1.55 -13.32 -13.74
N ALA A 15 2.42 -12.86 -14.64
CA ALA A 15 3.44 -11.86 -14.32
C ALA A 15 2.86 -10.47 -13.99
N ARG A 16 1.65 -10.18 -14.49
CA ARG A 16 0.92 -8.93 -14.23
C ARG A 16 0.06 -8.96 -12.96
N THR A 17 -0.17 -10.14 -12.38
CA THR A 17 -0.99 -10.33 -11.17
C THR A 17 -0.14 -10.39 -9.88
N GLN A 18 0.93 -9.61 -9.79
CA GLN A 18 1.67 -9.48 -8.53
C GLN A 18 0.81 -8.71 -7.55
N ALA A 19 0.17 -9.45 -6.64
CA ALA A 19 -0.59 -8.88 -5.54
C ALA A 19 0.42 -8.26 -4.55
N LEU A 20 0.44 -6.93 -4.49
CA LEU A 20 1.27 -6.18 -3.56
C LEU A 20 0.83 -6.48 -2.12
N GLU A 21 1.75 -6.83 -1.23
CA GLU A 21 1.43 -7.02 0.18
C GLU A 21 1.67 -5.71 0.95
N CYS A 22 0.69 -5.22 1.71
CA CYS A 22 0.84 -4.01 2.51
C CYS A 22 0.41 -4.25 3.95
N TYR A 23 0.96 -3.47 4.87
CA TYR A 23 0.41 -3.39 6.21
C TYR A 23 -0.97 -2.72 6.18
N GLN A 24 -1.93 -3.30 6.90
CA GLN A 24 -3.28 -2.79 7.07
C GLN A 24 -3.62 -2.62 8.54
N GLY A 25 -4.36 -1.57 8.84
CA GLY A 25 -4.89 -1.29 10.18
C GLY A 25 -4.47 0.07 10.69
N THR A 26 -4.82 0.32 11.95
CA THR A 26 -4.53 1.57 12.62
C THR A 26 -3.56 1.29 13.77
N ALA A 27 -2.50 2.07 13.89
CA ALA A 27 -1.64 2.09 15.05
C ALA A 27 -1.99 3.35 15.84
N SER A 28 -3.04 3.27 16.66
CA SER A 28 -3.19 4.23 17.75
C SER A 28 -2.19 3.94 18.87
N ASP A 29 -1.74 2.67 19.01
CA ASP A 29 -0.80 2.18 20.03
C ASP A 29 0.11 1.01 19.54
N HIS A 30 0.75 1.16 18.38
CA HIS A 30 1.78 0.23 17.83
C HIS A 30 1.43 -1.27 17.64
N HIS A 31 0.26 -1.77 18.06
CA HIS A 31 -0.01 -3.21 18.17
C HIS A 31 -0.98 -3.82 17.12
N SER A 32 -1.74 -3.01 16.37
CA SER A 32 -2.85 -3.51 15.54
C SER A 32 -2.62 -3.38 14.04
N VAL A 33 -1.41 -3.69 13.58
CA VAL A 33 -1.08 -3.64 12.15
C VAL A 33 -0.70 -5.04 11.64
N THR A 34 -1.47 -5.56 10.70
CA THR A 34 -1.25 -6.89 10.09
C THR A 34 -0.96 -6.73 8.62
N SER A 35 -0.06 -7.54 8.04
CA SER A 35 0.14 -7.52 6.60
C SER A 35 -0.96 -8.30 5.88
N ARG A 36 -1.42 -7.76 4.75
CA ARG A 36 -2.42 -8.39 3.88
C ARG A 36 -2.11 -8.11 2.42
N LEU A 37 -2.44 -9.07 1.57
CA LEU A 37 -2.41 -8.90 0.12
C LEU A 37 -3.42 -7.84 -0.30
N CYS A 38 -2.98 -6.91 -1.12
CA CYS A 38 -3.81 -5.88 -1.70
C CYS A 38 -4.58 -6.42 -2.91
N PRO A 39 -5.74 -5.80 -3.21
CA PRO A 39 -6.40 -6.06 -4.49
C PRO A 39 -5.44 -5.74 -5.64
N LEU A 40 -5.54 -6.50 -6.74
CA LEU A 40 -4.70 -6.34 -7.93
C LEU A 40 -4.74 -4.92 -8.54
N SER A 41 -5.78 -4.16 -8.22
CA SER A 41 -5.94 -2.76 -8.65
C SER A 41 -5.03 -1.78 -7.89
N ALA A 42 -4.54 -2.17 -6.70
CA ALA A 42 -3.65 -1.33 -5.90
C ALA A 42 -2.19 -1.56 -6.31
N LYS A 43 -1.54 -0.47 -6.73
CA LYS A 43 -0.12 -0.47 -7.15
C LYS A 43 0.83 0.07 -6.07
N TYR A 44 0.28 0.55 -4.97
CA TYR A 44 1.02 1.23 -3.91
C TYR A 44 0.47 0.80 -2.55
N CYS A 45 1.31 0.86 -1.53
CA CYS A 45 0.91 0.92 -0.13
C CYS A 45 0.86 2.38 0.32
N HIS A 46 -0.01 2.70 1.28
CA HIS A 46 -0.01 4.00 1.96
C HIS A 46 0.23 3.85 3.46
N SER A 47 0.84 4.87 4.03
CA SER A 47 0.79 5.16 5.46
C SER A 47 0.39 6.61 5.68
N ILE A 48 -0.37 6.82 6.73
CA ILE A 48 -0.88 8.13 7.10
C ILE A 48 -0.53 8.34 8.57
N THR A 49 0.20 9.39 8.87
CA THR A 49 0.53 9.76 10.25
C THR A 49 -0.14 11.09 10.58
N SER A 50 -0.87 11.12 11.70
CA SER A 50 -1.44 12.35 12.26
C SER A 50 -0.69 12.73 13.52
N ASN A 51 -0.20 13.97 13.57
CA ASN A 51 0.53 14.56 14.69
C ASN A 51 -0.36 15.45 15.57
N TRP A 52 -1.67 15.16 15.65
CA TRP A 52 -2.55 15.83 16.59
C TRP A 52 -2.23 15.37 18.01
N ALA A 53 -1.58 16.23 18.81
CA ALA A 53 -1.43 15.99 20.24
C ALA A 53 -2.84 15.91 20.88
N PRO A 54 -3.12 14.94 21.77
CA PRO A 54 -2.19 14.05 22.46
C PRO A 54 -1.99 12.65 21.81
N SER A 55 -2.65 12.34 20.70
CA SER A 55 -2.69 10.98 20.14
C SER A 55 -2.09 10.94 18.73
N ARG A 56 -0.90 10.34 18.62
CA ARG A 56 -0.34 10.01 17.31
C ARG A 56 -1.14 8.85 16.72
N TYR A 57 -1.84 9.10 15.63
CA TYR A 57 -2.58 8.06 14.92
C TYR A 57 -1.86 7.73 13.62
N GLY A 58 -1.51 6.44 13.47
CA GLY A 58 -1.01 5.87 12.22
C GLY A 58 -2.10 5.06 11.53
N GLU A 59 -2.33 5.24 10.24
CA GLU A 59 -3.19 4.39 9.41
C GLU A 59 -2.37 3.81 8.25
N TYR A 60 -2.53 2.51 8.02
CA TYR A 60 -1.79 1.75 7.02
C TYR A 60 -2.77 1.04 6.10
N GLY A 61 -2.47 1.00 4.81
CA GLY A 61 -3.27 0.21 3.88
C GLY A 61 -2.75 0.16 2.46
N CYS A 62 -3.61 -0.35 1.57
CA CYS A 62 -3.39 -0.40 0.14
C CYS A 62 -3.79 0.94 -0.49
N GLY A 63 -2.89 1.56 -1.24
CA GLY A 63 -3.00 2.90 -1.81
C GLY A 63 -3.94 3.01 -3.01
N PHE A 64 -5.19 2.57 -2.88
CA PHE A 64 -6.19 2.74 -3.93
C PHE A 64 -6.76 4.17 -3.91
N GLY A 65 -6.56 4.93 -4.99
CA GLY A 65 -7.04 6.31 -5.13
C GLY A 65 -6.27 7.37 -4.32
N LEU A 66 -5.66 6.99 -3.19
CA LEU A 66 -4.84 7.87 -2.36
C LEU A 66 -3.41 8.05 -2.89
N CYS A 67 -2.83 6.99 -3.46
CA CYS A 67 -1.46 6.99 -3.96
C CYS A 67 -1.46 6.94 -5.49
N LYS A 68 -0.90 7.99 -6.11
CA LYS A 68 -0.67 8.07 -7.56
C LYS A 68 0.80 7.87 -7.92
N GLU A 69 1.69 8.29 -7.01
CA GLU A 69 3.14 8.23 -7.14
C GLU A 69 3.79 7.88 -5.79
N LYS A 70 5.08 7.53 -5.82
CA LYS A 70 5.88 7.30 -4.62
C LYS A 70 6.24 8.64 -3.97
N GLY A 71 6.30 8.67 -2.64
CA GLY A 71 6.74 9.84 -1.89
C GLY A 71 5.81 10.17 -0.72
N CYS A 72 6.21 11.17 0.06
CA CYS A 72 5.45 11.67 1.19
C CYS A 72 4.95 13.08 0.91
N ARG A 73 3.70 13.36 1.26
CA ARG A 73 3.11 14.69 1.22
C ARG A 73 2.42 14.99 2.53
N THR A 74 2.62 16.20 3.04
CA THR A 74 1.94 16.68 4.24
C THR A 74 0.71 17.49 3.83
N ILE A 75 -0.41 17.19 4.45
CA ILE A 75 -1.71 17.82 4.23
C ILE A 75 -2.29 18.31 5.57
N ALA A 76 -3.35 19.11 5.49
CA ALA A 76 -4.08 19.65 6.65
C ALA A 76 -3.17 20.40 7.64
N TYR A 77 -2.68 21.58 7.22
CA TYR A 77 -1.89 22.49 8.07
C TYR A 77 -0.69 21.83 8.78
N ASN A 78 0.04 20.98 8.06
CA ASN A 78 1.21 20.25 8.57
C ASN A 78 0.92 19.22 9.68
N THR A 79 -0.34 18.84 9.87
CA THR A 79 -0.72 17.90 10.94
C THR A 79 -0.87 16.46 10.47
N ARG A 80 -1.00 16.21 9.16
CA ARG A 80 -1.20 14.86 8.60
C ARG A 80 -0.25 14.61 7.45
N THR A 81 0.57 13.56 7.54
CA THR A 81 1.49 13.16 6.45
C THR A 81 0.98 11.87 5.81
N ILE A 82 0.93 11.85 4.48
CA ILE A 82 0.60 10.66 3.68
C ILE A 82 1.86 10.24 2.94
N CYS A 83 2.32 9.01 3.15
CA CYS A 83 3.44 8.41 2.43
C CYS A 83 2.96 7.25 1.57
N CYS A 84 3.49 7.18 0.35
CA CYS A 84 3.15 6.18 -0.66
C CYS A 84 4.42 5.46 -1.13
N CYS A 85 4.34 4.14 -1.25
CA CYS A 85 5.45 3.29 -1.67
C CYS A 85 4.94 2.09 -2.48
N ALA A 86 5.79 1.45 -3.31
CA ALA A 86 5.36 0.42 -4.27
C ALA A 86 6.13 -0.89 -4.12
N SER A 87 6.36 -1.30 -2.87
CA SER A 87 7.10 -2.52 -2.54
C SER A 87 6.39 -3.23 -1.40
N ASP A 88 6.59 -4.54 -1.26
CA ASP A 88 5.89 -5.29 -0.23
C ASP A 88 6.23 -4.74 1.16
N ARG A 89 5.18 -4.49 1.95
CA ARG A 89 5.24 -4.08 3.36
C ARG A 89 6.02 -2.78 3.60
N CYS A 90 6.18 -1.96 2.58
CA CYS A 90 6.98 -0.72 2.63
C CYS A 90 6.32 0.40 3.44
N ASN A 91 5.03 0.29 3.76
CA ASN A 91 4.29 1.35 4.42
C ASN A 91 4.46 1.37 5.94
N LYS A 92 5.27 0.49 6.53
CA LYS A 92 5.63 0.56 7.95
C LYS A 92 6.97 1.28 8.11
N GLY A 93 6.91 2.48 8.69
CA GLY A 93 8.06 3.31 9.06
C GLY A 93 8.22 3.35 10.58
#